data_AF-A0A833DXT6-F1
#
_entry.id   AF-A0A833DXT6-F1
#
_cell.length_a   1.000
_cell.length_b   1.000
_cell.length_c   1.000
_cell.angle_alpha   90.00
_cell.angle_beta   90.00
_cell.angle_gamma   90.00
#
_symmetry.space_group_name_H-M   'P 1'
#
loop_
_entity.id
_entity.type
_entity.pdbx_description
1 polymer ?
#
loop_
_entity_poly.entity_id
_entity_poly.type
_entity_poly.pdbx_seq_one_letter_code
_entity_poly.pdbx_strand_id
1 'polypeptide(L)'
;MQASAQDPERLNPRRLLEYFMRMLKSERHKLNEVVIRRIISAVYFALFNYWSLKSYLKGLRGNGPLQDSFWFSTFNEHLLKQGLDYAVYTIYLYRVAVDHYTLNPTKVVLTSKPWKREEKEVEINDVALEMVLESAYDILEYLEKY
;
A
#
# COMPACT_ATOMS: atom_id res chain seq x y z
N MET A 1 17.97 -20.09 9.96
CA MET A 1 16.95 -19.18 9.38
C MET A 1 15.82 -20.03 8.82
N GLN A 2 14.56 -19.64 9.00
CA GLN A 2 13.43 -20.33 8.35
C GLN A 2 13.57 -20.20 6.82
N ALA A 3 13.29 -21.27 6.08
CA ALA A 3 13.42 -21.31 4.61
C ALA A 3 12.54 -20.27 3.89
N SER A 4 11.47 -19.80 4.54
CA SER A 4 10.55 -18.76 4.04
C SER A 4 11.17 -17.36 3.93
N ALA A 5 12.37 -17.15 4.48
CA ALA A 5 13.07 -15.87 4.53
C ALA A 5 14.42 -15.91 3.78
N GLN A 6 14.50 -16.63 2.66
CA GLN A 6 15.71 -16.65 1.82
C GLN A 6 15.50 -16.02 0.44
N ASP A 7 14.27 -16.01 -0.05
CA ASP A 7 13.92 -15.39 -1.33
C ASP A 7 13.30 -14.00 -1.11
N PRO A 8 14.01 -12.90 -1.43
CA PRO A 8 13.46 -11.56 -1.32
C PRO A 8 12.26 -11.34 -2.23
N GLU A 9 12.15 -12.07 -3.35
CA GLU A 9 11.12 -11.87 -4.37
C GLU A 9 9.83 -12.65 -4.13
N ARG A 10 9.81 -13.52 -3.10
CA ARG A 10 8.65 -14.34 -2.76
C ARG A 10 7.37 -13.52 -2.54
N LEU A 11 7.51 -12.30 -2.03
CA LEU A 11 6.39 -11.39 -1.75
C LEU A 11 6.30 -10.22 -2.75
N ASN A 12 7.01 -10.28 -3.88
CA ASN A 12 6.95 -9.22 -4.89
C ASN A 12 5.51 -9.12 -5.45
N PRO A 13 4.84 -7.94 -5.32
CA PRO A 13 3.45 -7.78 -5.69
C PRO A 13 3.24 -7.45 -7.18
N ARG A 14 4.28 -7.45 -8.04
CA ARG A 14 4.18 -7.05 -9.46
C ARG A 14 3.02 -7.73 -10.19
N ARG A 15 2.95 -9.05 -10.13
CA ARG A 15 1.88 -9.82 -10.78
C ARG A 15 0.48 -9.47 -10.25
N LEU A 16 0.38 -9.13 -8.96
CA LEU A 16 -0.88 -8.70 -8.34
C LEU A 16 -1.29 -7.31 -8.85
N LEU A 17 -0.34 -6.36 -8.93
CA LEU A 17 -0.60 -5.03 -9.48
C LEU A 17 -0.96 -5.09 -10.98
N GLU A 18 -0.29 -5.94 -11.75
CA GLU A 18 -0.61 -6.18 -13.17
C GLU A 18 -2.03 -6.74 -13.33
N TYR A 19 -2.42 -7.67 -12.45
CA TYR A 19 -3.77 -8.22 -12.44
C TYR A 19 -4.83 -7.14 -12.15
N PHE A 20 -4.64 -6.31 -11.13
CA PHE A 20 -5.58 -5.24 -10.80
C PHE A 20 -5.63 -4.13 -11.86
N MET A 21 -4.49 -3.76 -12.44
CA MET A 21 -4.42 -2.80 -13.54
C MET A 21 -5.17 -3.31 -14.77
N ARG A 22 -5.06 -4.60 -15.09
CA ARG A 22 -5.83 -5.23 -16.17
C ARG A 22 -7.34 -5.21 -15.87
N MET A 23 -7.74 -5.53 -14.63
CA MET A 23 -9.14 -5.46 -14.23
C MET A 23 -9.71 -4.04 -14.40
N LEU A 24 -8.96 -3.02 -13.99
CA LEU A 24 -9.37 -1.62 -14.16
C LEU A 24 -9.55 -1.25 -15.64
N LYS A 25 -8.62 -1.65 -16.51
CA LYS A 25 -8.63 -1.29 -17.94
C LYS A 25 -9.65 -2.07 -18.78
N SER A 26 -9.84 -3.35 -18.49
CA SER A 26 -10.59 -4.26 -19.38
C SER A 26 -11.85 -4.85 -18.76
N GLU A 27 -11.98 -4.78 -17.43
CA GLU A 27 -13.08 -5.42 -16.69
C GLU A 27 -13.74 -4.45 -15.71
N ARG A 28 -13.75 -3.15 -16.03
CA ARG A 28 -14.27 -2.06 -15.17
C ARG A 28 -15.70 -2.32 -14.66
N HIS A 29 -16.53 -2.99 -15.45
CA HIS A 29 -17.90 -3.39 -15.07
C HIS A 29 -17.96 -4.35 -13.87
N LYS A 30 -16.86 -5.02 -13.52
CA LYS A 30 -16.75 -5.89 -12.33
C LYS A 30 -16.33 -5.13 -11.07
N LEU A 31 -15.96 -3.85 -11.19
CA LEU A 31 -15.45 -3.03 -10.10
C LEU A 31 -16.57 -2.22 -9.44
N ASN A 32 -17.30 -2.85 -8.52
CA ASN A 32 -18.13 -2.10 -7.58
C ASN A 32 -17.28 -1.56 -6.42
N GLU A 33 -17.86 -0.68 -5.60
CA GLU A 33 -17.16 -0.06 -4.47
C GLU A 33 -16.53 -1.08 -3.51
N VAL A 34 -17.22 -2.19 -3.23
CA VAL A 34 -16.70 -3.23 -2.34
C VAL A 34 -15.41 -3.83 -2.90
N VAL A 35 -15.41 -4.15 -4.20
CA VAL A 35 -14.23 -4.69 -4.89
C VAL A 35 -13.09 -3.67 -4.88
N ILE A 36 -13.37 -2.41 -5.21
CA ILE A 36 -12.37 -1.33 -5.21
C ILE A 36 -11.74 -1.17 -3.83
N ARG A 37 -12.56 -1.11 -2.77
CA ARG A 37 -12.08 -1.03 -1.38
C ARG A 37 -11.11 -2.16 -1.05
N ARG A 38 -11.47 -3.40 -1.41
CA ARG A 38 -10.63 -4.58 -1.15
C ARG A 38 -9.34 -4.57 -1.97
N ILE A 39 -9.38 -4.11 -3.22
CA ILE A 39 -8.18 -3.97 -4.04
C ILE A 39 -7.22 -2.96 -3.41
N ILE A 40 -7.71 -1.78 -3.00
CA ILE A 40 -6.89 -0.74 -2.35
C ILE A 40 -6.23 -1.28 -1.07
N SER A 41 -6.98 -1.96 -0.20
CA SER A 41 -6.39 -2.59 1.00
C SER A 41 -5.33 -3.62 0.62
N ALA A 42 -5.60 -4.48 -0.36
CA ALA A 42 -4.68 -5.52 -0.80
C ALA A 42 -3.38 -4.96 -1.37
N VAL A 43 -3.46 -3.90 -2.19
CA VAL A 43 -2.29 -3.19 -2.75
C VAL A 43 -1.40 -2.65 -1.63
N TYR A 44 -1.97 -1.94 -0.65
CA TYR A 44 -1.20 -1.39 0.47
C TYR A 44 -0.48 -2.48 1.25
N PHE A 45 -1.20 -3.55 1.63
CA PHE A 45 -0.61 -4.65 2.39
C PHE A 45 0.43 -5.44 1.60
N ALA A 46 0.24 -5.62 0.29
CA ALA A 46 1.21 -6.33 -0.53
C ALA A 46 2.55 -5.57 -0.62
N LEU A 47 2.50 -4.25 -0.83
CA LEU A 47 3.71 -3.40 -0.80
C LEU A 47 4.38 -3.41 0.57
N PHE A 48 3.59 -3.26 1.65
CA PHE A 48 4.08 -3.31 3.01
C PHE A 48 4.78 -4.64 3.33
N ASN A 49 4.18 -5.76 2.94
CA ASN A 49 4.74 -7.10 3.17
C ASN A 49 6.02 -7.35 2.36
N TYR A 50 6.09 -6.83 1.14
CA TYR A 50 7.30 -6.93 0.32
C TYR A 50 8.44 -6.10 0.94
N TRP A 51 8.16 -4.85 1.32
CA TRP A 51 9.12 -4.00 2.02
C TRP A 51 9.58 -4.61 3.35
N SER A 52 8.66 -5.18 4.15
CA SER A 52 8.99 -5.74 5.46
C SER A 52 9.93 -6.94 5.33
N LEU A 53 9.68 -7.83 4.36
CA LEU A 53 10.57 -8.94 4.05
C LEU A 53 11.94 -8.44 3.62
N LYS A 54 12.02 -7.52 2.64
CA LYS A 54 13.31 -6.98 2.19
C LYS A 54 14.09 -6.29 3.30
N SER A 55 13.39 -5.52 4.14
CA SER A 55 13.99 -4.87 5.31
C SER A 55 14.52 -5.90 6.31
N TYR A 56 13.77 -6.96 6.55
CA TYR A 56 14.19 -8.06 7.41
C TYR A 56 15.45 -8.77 6.87
N LEU A 57 15.51 -9.04 5.57
CA LEU A 57 16.68 -9.67 4.92
C LEU A 57 17.92 -8.78 4.98
N LYS A 58 17.74 -7.46 4.94
CA LYS A 58 18.82 -6.47 5.12
C LYS A 58 19.28 -6.28 6.56
N GLY A 59 18.70 -7.00 7.51
CA GLY A 59 19.08 -6.95 8.91
C GLY A 59 18.25 -6.02 9.78
N LEU A 60 17.25 -5.32 9.23
CA LEU A 60 16.30 -4.57 10.07
C LEU A 60 15.47 -5.56 10.88
N ARG A 61 15.23 -5.25 12.15
CA ARG A 61 14.44 -6.08 13.05
C ARG A 61 13.25 -5.29 13.56
N GLY A 62 12.08 -5.89 13.44
CA GLY A 62 10.83 -5.37 13.97
C GLY A 62 10.58 -5.88 15.39
N ASN A 63 9.31 -5.96 15.74
CA ASN A 63 8.81 -6.39 17.04
C ASN A 63 8.43 -7.87 17.05
N GLY A 64 8.09 -8.38 18.23
CA GLY A 64 7.59 -9.73 18.43
C GLY A 64 8.69 -10.80 18.55
N PRO A 65 8.33 -12.05 18.83
CA PRO A 65 9.29 -13.13 19.12
C PRO A 65 10.25 -13.44 17.96
N LEU A 66 9.79 -13.27 16.71
CA LEU A 66 10.59 -13.49 15.50
C LEU A 66 11.16 -12.19 14.90
N GLN A 67 10.87 -11.04 15.53
CA GLN A 67 11.30 -9.72 15.10
C GLN A 67 10.89 -9.37 13.66
N ASP A 68 9.77 -9.91 13.19
CA ASP A 68 9.23 -9.77 11.84
C ASP A 68 7.98 -8.88 11.77
N SER A 69 7.55 -8.31 12.91
CA SER A 69 6.40 -7.42 12.99
C SER A 69 6.80 -5.95 12.89
N PHE A 70 6.46 -5.30 11.77
CA PHE A 70 6.74 -3.89 11.52
C PHE A 70 5.49 -3.01 11.66
N TRP A 71 5.66 -1.74 11.99
CA TRP A 71 4.57 -0.77 12.02
C TRP A 71 4.37 -0.15 10.63
N PHE A 72 3.12 0.09 10.23
CA PHE A 72 2.80 0.77 8.97
C PHE A 72 3.41 2.18 8.89
N SER A 73 3.54 2.87 10.03
CA SER A 73 4.22 4.17 10.09
C SER A 73 5.69 4.07 9.69
N THR A 74 6.39 2.99 10.07
CA THR A 74 7.80 2.78 9.70
C THR A 74 7.94 2.59 8.19
N PHE A 75 7.01 1.88 7.55
CA PHE A 75 6.97 1.73 6.10
C PHE A 75 6.76 3.07 5.40
N ASN A 76 5.74 3.84 5.82
CA ASN A 76 5.45 5.15 5.25
C ASN A 76 6.65 6.10 5.43
N GLU A 77 7.24 6.17 6.62
CA GLU A 77 8.43 6.99 6.91
C GLU A 77 9.64 6.58 6.08
N HIS A 78 9.82 5.28 5.85
CA HIS A 78 10.90 4.77 5.01
C HIS A 78 10.77 5.30 3.58
N LEU A 79 9.59 5.15 2.97
CA LEU A 79 9.34 5.61 1.60
C LEU A 79 9.40 7.14 1.48
N LEU A 80 8.91 7.88 2.47
CA LEU A 80 9.01 9.34 2.50
C LEU A 80 10.45 9.83 2.46
N LYS A 81 11.38 9.16 3.16
CA LYS A 81 12.81 9.49 3.11
C LYS A 81 13.44 9.29 1.72
N GLN A 82 12.77 8.59 0.82
CA GLN A 82 13.23 8.33 -0.55
C GLN A 82 12.59 9.29 -1.58
N GLY A 83 11.81 10.28 -1.13
CA GLY A 83 11.16 11.25 -2.00
C GLY A 83 9.88 10.74 -2.68
N LEU A 84 9.28 9.66 -2.16
CA LEU A 84 8.03 9.09 -2.69
C LEU A 84 6.77 9.73 -2.06
N ASP A 85 6.85 11.01 -1.67
CA ASP A 85 5.83 11.71 -0.89
C ASP A 85 4.42 11.59 -1.48
N TYR A 86 4.28 11.87 -2.78
CA TYR A 86 2.99 11.79 -3.46
C TYR A 86 2.43 10.37 -3.46
N ALA A 87 3.26 9.37 -3.80
CA ALA A 87 2.84 7.98 -3.87
C ALA A 87 2.41 7.47 -2.50
N VAL A 88 3.20 7.74 -1.45
CA VAL A 88 2.89 7.36 -0.07
C VAL A 88 1.62 8.05 0.43
N TYR A 89 1.46 9.35 0.15
CA TYR A 89 0.25 10.09 0.51
C TYR A 89 -0.98 9.42 -0.09
N THR A 90 -0.96 9.15 -1.39
CA THR A 90 -2.09 8.57 -2.12
C THR A 90 -2.47 7.20 -1.58
N ILE A 91 -1.50 6.28 -1.45
CA ILE A 91 -1.82 4.93 -0.96
C ILE A 91 -2.29 4.95 0.50
N TYR A 92 -1.74 5.84 1.33
CA TYR A 92 -2.12 5.94 2.74
C TYR A 92 -3.50 6.56 2.90
N LEU A 93 -3.80 7.64 2.19
CA LEU A 93 -5.10 8.31 2.19
C LEU A 93 -6.22 7.34 1.83
N TYR A 94 -6.08 6.67 0.70
CA TYR A 94 -7.11 5.73 0.24
C TYR A 94 -7.16 4.46 1.09
N ARG A 95 -6.03 3.97 1.63
CA ARG A 95 -6.06 2.87 2.62
C ARG A 95 -6.89 3.24 3.84
N VAL A 96 -6.75 4.46 4.36
CA VAL A 96 -7.55 4.92 5.50
C VAL A 96 -9.02 5.04 5.10
N ALA A 97 -9.32 5.61 3.94
CA ALA A 97 -10.68 5.77 3.41
C ALA A 97 -11.42 4.42 3.32
N VAL A 98 -10.78 3.40 2.75
CA VAL A 98 -11.44 2.12 2.46
C VAL A 98 -11.60 1.23 3.70
N ASP A 99 -10.75 1.40 4.72
CA ASP A 99 -10.73 0.56 5.92
C ASP A 99 -11.52 1.17 7.11
N HIS A 100 -11.66 2.49 7.22
CA HIS A 100 -12.21 3.14 8.42
C HIS A 100 -13.52 3.90 8.20
N TYR A 101 -13.92 4.13 6.95
CA TYR A 101 -15.08 4.96 6.62
C TYR A 101 -16.10 4.19 5.78
N THR A 102 -17.37 4.19 6.21
CA THR A 102 -18.45 3.44 5.54
C THR A 102 -19.08 4.19 4.37
N LEU A 103 -19.20 5.52 4.47
CA LEU A 103 -19.85 6.34 3.45
C LEU A 103 -18.96 6.52 2.21
N ASN A 104 -19.59 6.86 1.09
CA ASN A 104 -18.94 7.24 -0.16
C ASN A 104 -19.81 8.28 -0.90
N PRO A 105 -19.36 9.53 -1.10
CA PRO A 105 -18.06 10.08 -0.67
C PRO A 105 -17.91 10.14 0.86
N THR A 106 -16.68 10.38 1.33
CA THR A 106 -16.39 10.46 2.76
C THR A 106 -15.31 11.50 3.08
N LYS A 107 -15.24 11.91 4.35
CA LYS A 107 -14.26 12.85 4.87
C LYS A 107 -13.25 12.12 5.77
N VAL A 108 -12.05 11.91 5.25
CA VAL A 108 -10.97 11.17 5.89
C VAL A 108 -10.13 12.10 6.75
N VAL A 109 -9.78 11.66 7.96
CA VAL A 109 -8.82 12.33 8.85
C VAL A 109 -7.59 11.43 9.00
N LEU A 110 -6.43 11.92 8.57
CA LEU A 110 -5.20 11.16 8.64
C LEU A 110 -4.60 11.19 10.04
N THR A 111 -4.19 10.04 10.55
CA THR A 111 -3.73 9.88 11.95
C THR A 111 -2.21 9.84 12.14
N SER A 112 -1.47 9.62 11.06
CA SER A 112 -0.01 9.45 11.04
C SER A 112 0.68 10.68 10.48
N LYS A 113 1.89 10.98 10.99
CA LYS A 113 2.77 12.03 10.43
C LYS A 113 3.22 11.64 9.00
N PRO A 114 3.56 12.61 8.14
CA PRO A 114 3.53 14.06 8.37
C PRO A 114 2.12 14.67 8.31
N TRP A 115 1.16 13.97 7.71
CA TRP A 115 -0.20 14.48 7.43
C TRP A 115 -1.18 14.37 8.61
N LYS A 116 -0.68 14.29 9.84
CA LYS A 116 -1.54 14.05 11.01
C LYS A 116 -2.52 15.20 11.18
N ARG A 117 -3.82 14.88 11.31
CA ARG A 117 -4.97 15.80 11.37
C ARG A 117 -5.32 16.50 10.06
N GLU A 118 -4.65 16.16 8.94
CA GLU A 118 -5.15 16.61 7.65
C GLU A 118 -6.48 15.94 7.34
N GLU A 119 -7.40 16.75 6.85
CA GLU A 119 -8.74 16.31 6.46
C GLU A 119 -8.87 16.37 4.94
N LYS A 120 -9.40 15.31 4.35
CA LYS A 120 -9.61 15.24 2.90
C LYS A 120 -10.95 14.60 2.59
N GLU A 121 -11.73 15.25 1.75
CA GLU A 121 -12.89 14.65 1.13
C GLU A 121 -12.43 13.80 -0.05
N VAL A 122 -12.86 12.55 -0.08
CA VAL A 122 -12.50 11.58 -1.12
C VAL A 122 -13.73 10.79 -1.54
N GLU A 123 -13.73 10.36 -2.79
CA GLU A 123 -14.69 9.43 -3.35
C GLU A 123 -13.96 8.15 -3.72
N ILE A 124 -14.56 7.00 -3.41
CA ILE A 124 -14.01 5.68 -3.73
C ILE A 124 -14.66 5.22 -5.02
N ASN A 125 -13.94 5.41 -6.11
CA ASN A 125 -14.32 5.02 -7.46
C ASN A 125 -13.11 4.46 -8.22
N ASP A 126 -13.31 4.24 -9.51
CA ASP A 126 -12.29 3.70 -10.41
C ASP A 126 -11.14 4.67 -10.67
N VAL A 127 -11.38 5.99 -10.66
CA VAL A 127 -10.33 7.03 -10.72
C VAL A 127 -9.44 6.95 -9.48
N ALA A 128 -10.03 6.82 -8.29
CA ALA A 128 -9.27 6.60 -7.06
C ALA A 128 -8.44 5.32 -7.12
N LEU A 129 -8.99 4.24 -7.68
CA LEU A 129 -8.25 2.99 -7.86
C LEU A 129 -7.06 3.17 -8.83
N GLU A 130 -7.25 3.89 -9.93
CA GLU A 130 -6.19 4.21 -10.89
C GLU A 130 -5.02 4.93 -10.21
N MET A 131 -5.31 6.01 -9.48
CA MET A 131 -4.30 6.78 -8.74
C MET A 131 -3.54 5.92 -7.72
N VAL A 132 -4.24 5.03 -7.02
CA VAL A 132 -3.63 4.10 -6.06
C VAL A 132 -2.72 3.10 -6.77
N LEU A 133 -3.13 2.55 -7.92
CA LEU A 133 -2.32 1.59 -8.66
C LEU A 133 -1.08 2.24 -9.27
N GLU A 134 -1.19 3.45 -9.82
CA GLU A 134 -0.04 4.22 -10.31
C GLU A 134 0.96 4.51 -9.19
N SER A 135 0.48 5.03 -8.06
CA SER A 135 1.31 5.26 -6.87
C SER A 135 1.96 3.96 -6.35
N ALA A 136 1.25 2.84 -6.46
CA ALA A 136 1.77 1.54 -6.07
C ALA A 136 2.89 1.06 -6.99
N TYR A 137 2.83 1.35 -8.30
CA TYR A 137 3.92 1.05 -9.23
C TYR A 137 5.17 1.88 -8.91
N ASP A 138 5.03 3.18 -8.63
CA ASP A 138 6.17 4.03 -8.24
C ASP A 138 6.90 3.46 -7.00
N ILE A 139 6.12 3.05 -5.99
CA ILE A 139 6.67 2.42 -4.79
C ILE A 139 7.31 1.06 -5.11
N LEU A 140 6.67 0.24 -5.94
CA LEU A 140 7.19 -1.08 -6.30
C LEU A 140 8.51 -0.96 -7.06
N GLU A 141 8.63 -0.04 -8.02
CA GLU A 141 9.87 0.16 -8.78
C GLU A 141 11.05 0.55 -7.90
N TYR A 142 10.79 1.33 -6.83
CA TYR A 142 11.77 1.57 -5.79
C TYR A 142 12.09 0.29 -5.00
N LEU A 143 11.06 -0.42 -4.51
CA LEU A 143 11.25 -1.62 -3.68
C LEU A 143 11.94 -2.77 -4.40
N GLU A 144 11.82 -2.90 -5.71
CA GLU A 144 12.54 -3.91 -6.50
C GLU A 144 14.04 -3.65 -6.52
N LYS A 145 14.45 -2.38 -6.50
CA LYS A 145 15.85 -1.94 -6.43
C LYS A 145 16.36 -1.82 -4.99
N TYR A 146 15.45 -1.86 -4.01
CA TYR A 146 15.75 -1.82 -2.58
C TYR A 146 16.55 -3.05 -2.18
#